data_AF-A0A0D0CA80-F1
#
_entry.id   AF-A0A0D0CA80-F1
#
_cell.length_a   1.000
_cell.length_b   1.000
_cell.length_c   1.000
_cell.angle_alpha   90.00
_cell.angle_beta   90.00
_cell.angle_gamma   90.00
#
_symmetry.space_group_name_H-M   'P 1'
#
loop_
_entity.id
_entity.type
_entity.pdbx_description
1 polymer ?
#
loop_
_entity_poly.entity_id
_entity_poly.type
_entity_poly.pdbx_seq_one_letter_code
_entity_poly.pdbx_strand_id
1 'polypeptide(L)' 'HSHQYPVLLQIACDYLAIQGSSTASEHAFSQGGLTVTVMHNRLSPNTVEALQILKNGYSSGTMSASIEALEWKDKPWTPL' A
#
# COMPACT_ATOMS: atom_id res chain seq x y z
N HIS A 1 -10.74 25.76 -10.48
CA HIS A 1 -9.76 26.30 -9.51
C HIS A 1 -8.29 26.08 -9.89
N SER A 2 -7.91 24.91 -10.43
CA SER A 2 -6.52 24.60 -10.85
C SER A 2 -5.85 25.66 -11.74
N HIS A 3 -6.56 26.17 -12.75
CA HIS A 3 -5.98 27.11 -13.72
C HIS A 3 -5.81 28.55 -13.18
N GLN A 4 -6.50 28.88 -12.08
CA GLN A 4 -6.56 30.23 -11.53
C GLN A 4 -5.51 30.45 -10.43
N TYR A 5 -5.19 29.39 -9.67
CA TYR A 5 -4.21 29.45 -8.59
C TYR A 5 -3.35 28.17 -8.58
N PRO A 6 -2.47 27.97 -9.57
CA PRO A 6 -1.69 26.74 -9.69
C PRO A 6 -0.77 26.52 -8.48
N VAL A 7 -0.16 27.59 -7.95
CA VAL A 7 0.74 27.53 -6.78
C VAL A 7 -0.02 27.21 -5.49
N LEU A 8 -1.16 27.88 -5.25
CA LEU A 8 -1.97 27.59 -4.05
C LEU A 8 -2.57 26.19 -4.09
N LEU A 9 -2.94 25.70 -5.28
CA LEU A 9 -3.39 24.33 -5.44
C LEU A 9 -2.29 23.34 -5.05
N GLN A 10 -1.05 23.55 -5.51
CA GLN A 10 0.06 22.68 -5.17
C GLN A 10 0.31 22.65 -3.66
N ILE A 11 0.35 23.82 -3.01
CA ILE A 11 0.48 23.93 -1.55
C ILE A 11 -0.68 23.20 -0.85
N ALA A 12 -1.92 23.40 -1.31
CA ALA A 12 -3.08 22.73 -0.71
C ALA A 12 -2.99 21.20 -0.85
N CYS A 13 -2.56 20.70 -2.00
CA CYS A 13 -2.35 19.26 -2.21
C CYS A 13 -1.26 18.70 -1.28
N ASP A 14 -0.14 19.40 -1.13
CA ASP A 14 0.96 18.97 -0.28
C ASP A 14 0.53 18.91 1.19
N TYR A 15 -0.19 19.92 1.68
CA TYR A 15 -0.62 19.99 3.09
C TYR A 15 -1.83 19.10 3.40
N LEU A 16 -2.82 19.03 2.52
CA LEU A 16 -4.03 18.20 2.75
C LEU A 16 -3.73 16.70 2.64
N ALA A 17 -2.65 16.32 1.95
CA ALA A 17 -2.19 14.93 1.92
C ALA A 17 -1.58 14.48 3.26
N ILE A 18 -1.15 15.42 4.11
CA ILE A 18 -0.62 15.09 5.45
C ILE A 18 -1.79 14.71 6.35
N GLN A 19 -1.82 13.46 6.76
CA GLN A 19 -2.80 12.98 7.73
C GLN A 19 -2.63 13.73 9.06
N GLY A 20 -3.68 14.41 9.52
CA GLY A 20 -3.67 15.14 10.80
C GLY A 20 -3.75 14.27 12.06
N SER A 21 -3.80 12.94 11.91
CA SER A 21 -4.01 11.97 12.99
C SER A 21 -3.22 10.67 12.76
N SER A 22 -2.90 9.95 13.83
CA SER A 22 -2.27 8.62 13.76
C SER A 22 -3.21 7.52 13.27
N THR A 23 -4.50 7.80 13.12
CA THR A 23 -5.56 6.82 12.83
C THR A 23 -5.31 5.98 11.57
N ALA A 24 -4.72 6.56 10.52
CA ALA A 24 -4.38 5.80 9.31
C ALA A 24 -3.31 4.75 9.58
N SER A 25 -2.31 5.10 10.40
CA SER A 25 -1.26 4.17 10.82
C SER A 25 -1.82 3.10 11.76
N GLU A 26 -2.62 3.49 12.75
CA GLU A 26 -3.27 2.55 13.68
C GLU A 26 -4.21 1.58 12.96
N HIS A 27 -4.97 2.07 11.98
CA HIS A 27 -5.82 1.22 11.14
C HIS A 27 -4.98 0.21 10.34
N ALA A 28 -3.87 0.64 9.74
CA ALA A 28 -2.94 -0.26 9.04
C ALA A 28 -2.34 -1.32 9.98
N PHE A 29 -1.96 -0.95 11.21
CA PHE A 29 -1.44 -1.89 12.22
C PHE A 29 -2.53 -2.86 12.73
N SER A 30 -3.74 -2.37 12.98
CA SER A 30 -4.87 -3.22 13.40
C SER A 30 -5.23 -4.25 12.33
N GLN A 31 -5.26 -3.83 11.06
CA GLN A 31 -5.49 -4.72 9.91
C GLN A 31 -4.38 -5.76 9.73
N GLY A 32 -3.14 -5.45 10.14
CA GLY A 32 -2.00 -6.36 10.13
C GLY A 32 -1.96 -7.32 11.33
N GLY A 33 -2.70 -7.05 12.40
CA GLY A 33 -2.72 -7.86 13.63
C GLY A 33 -3.12 -9.32 13.39
N LEU A 34 -3.99 -9.60 12.41
CA LEU A 34 -4.33 -10.99 12.06
C LEU A 34 -3.15 -11.73 11.43
N THR A 35 -2.38 -11.07 10.56
CA THR A 35 -1.22 -11.66 9.88
C THR A 35 -0.03 -11.83 10.82
N VAL A 36 0.18 -10.88 11.73
CA VAL A 36 1.32 -10.85 12.65
C VAL A 36 1.12 -11.73 13.89
N THR A 37 -0.08 -11.71 14.49
CA THR A 37 -0.31 -12.34 15.80
C THR A 37 -1.06 -13.67 15.75
N VAL A 38 -2.00 -13.88 14.81
CA VAL A 38 -2.88 -15.08 14.84
C VAL A 38 -2.21 -16.32 14.23
N MET A 39 -1.30 -16.14 13.27
CA MET A 39 -0.69 -17.25 12.54
C MET A 39 0.69 -17.69 13.07
N HIS A 40 1.26 -17.02 14.09
CA HIS A 40 2.64 -17.27 14.58
C HIS A 40 3.65 -17.47 13.45
N ASN A 41 3.46 -16.70 12.39
CA ASN A 41 4.24 -16.86 11.18
C ASN A 41 5.61 -16.25 11.49
N ARG A 42 6.70 -17.06 11.40
CA ARG A 42 8.09 -16.60 11.54
C ARG A 42 8.51 -15.72 10.35
N LEU A 43 7.63 -14.83 9.93
CA LEU A 43 7.88 -13.89 8.86
C LEU A 43 8.76 -12.78 9.40
N SER A 44 9.76 -12.40 8.60
CA SER A 44 10.57 -11.25 8.93
C SER A 44 9.71 -9.98 8.91
N PRO A 45 10.04 -8.95 9.71
CA PRO A 45 9.36 -7.65 9.66
C PRO A 45 9.25 -7.10 8.22
N ASN A 46 10.31 -7.24 7.43
CA ASN A 46 10.34 -6.82 6.03
C ASN A 46 9.30 -7.55 5.18
N THR A 47 9.09 -8.84 5.43
CA THR A 47 8.08 -9.64 4.70
C THR A 47 6.66 -9.20 5.07
N VAL A 48 6.42 -8.89 6.35
CA VAL A 48 5.12 -8.38 6.81
C VAL A 48 4.82 -7.02 6.18
N GLU A 49 5.80 -6.12 6.14
CA GLU A 49 5.68 -4.81 5.52
C GLU A 49 5.33 -4.93 4.02
N ALA A 50 6.09 -5.73 3.28
CA ALA A 50 5.85 -5.96 1.86
C ALA A 50 4.44 -6.52 1.59
N LEU A 51 3.96 -7.45 2.43
CA LEU A 51 2.61 -8.00 2.32
C LEU A 51 1.53 -6.96 2.58
N GLN A 52 1.72 -6.08 3.57
CA GLN A 52 0.73 -5.05 3.88
C GLN A 52 0.65 -4.00 2.77
N ILE A 53 1.79 -3.61 2.19
CA ILE A 53 1.85 -2.73 1.02
C ILE A 53 1.13 -3.36 -0.17
N LEU A 54 1.41 -4.64 -0.46
CA LEU A 54 0.79 -5.39 -1.55
C LEU A 54 -0.73 -5.49 -1.38
N LYS A 55 -1.19 -5.86 -0.18
CA LYS A 55 -2.61 -5.92 0.17
C LYS A 55 -3.30 -4.57 -0.02
N ASN A 56 -2.66 -3.50 0.43
CA ASN A 56 -3.19 -2.14 0.26
C ASN A 56 -3.29 -1.76 -1.22
N GLY A 57 -2.25 -2.06 -2.02
CA GLY A 57 -2.23 -1.76 -3.46
C GLY A 57 -3.37 -2.41 -4.25
N TYR A 58 -3.71 -3.67 -3.95
CA TYR A 58 -4.89 -4.30 -4.56
C TYR A 58 -6.21 -3.74 -4.03
N SER A 59 -6.27 -3.38 -2.74
CA SER A 59 -7.50 -2.86 -2.12
C SER A 59 -7.83 -1.43 -2.55
N SER A 60 -6.81 -0.60 -2.81
CA SER A 60 -6.95 0.77 -3.33
C SER A 60 -7.22 0.81 -4.84
N GLY A 61 -7.13 -0.33 -5.54
CA GLY A 61 -7.23 -0.42 -7.00
C GLY A 61 -6.00 0.13 -7.73
N THR A 62 -4.91 0.46 -7.00
CA THR A 62 -3.63 0.85 -7.60
C THR A 62 -3.00 -0.30 -8.38
N MET A 63 -3.18 -1.53 -7.89
CA MET A 63 -2.83 -2.76 -8.55
C MET A 63 -4.09 -3.51 -8.94
N SER A 64 -4.16 -3.99 -10.18
CA SER A 64 -5.25 -4.83 -10.65
C SER A 64 -4.73 -6.23 -10.92
N ALA A 65 -5.21 -7.20 -10.13
CA ALA A 65 -4.84 -8.60 -10.29
C ALA A 65 -5.19 -9.13 -11.70
N SER A 66 -6.23 -8.59 -12.34
CA SER A 66 -6.60 -8.98 -13.70
C SER A 66 -5.61 -8.49 -14.74
N ILE A 67 -5.03 -7.28 -14.57
CA ILE A 67 -4.00 -6.76 -15.48
C ILE A 67 -2.70 -7.54 -15.29
N GLU A 68 -2.29 -7.81 -14.05
CA GLU A 68 -1.09 -8.59 -13.78
C GLU A 68 -1.19 -10.03 -14.32
N ALA A 69 -2.38 -10.65 -14.22
CA ALA A 69 -2.63 -11.97 -14.78
C ALA A 69 -2.57 -11.98 -16.32
N LEU A 70 -3.01 -10.90 -16.98
CA LEU A 70 -2.92 -10.74 -18.44
C LEU A 70 -1.47 -10.53 -18.91
N GLU A 71 -0.66 -9.83 -18.12
CA GLU A 71 0.77 -9.59 -18.42
C GLU A 71 1.68 -10.75 -17.99
N TRP A 72 1.14 -11.77 -17.31
CA TRP A 72 1.92 -12.88 -16.80
C TRP A 72 2.60 -13.65 -17.94
N LYS A 73 3.93 -13.68 -17.90
CA LYS A 73 4.77 -14.53 -18.74
C LYS A 73 5.38 -15.62 -17.88
N ASP A 74 5.58 -16.78 -18.48
CA ASP A 74 6.21 -17.92 -17.82
C ASP A 74 7.65 -17.54 -17.42
N LYS A 75 7.90 -17.43 -16.12
CA LYS A 75 9.21 -17.06 -15.57
C LYS A 75 9.87 -18.34 -15.09
N PRO A 76 11.07 -18.71 -15.59
CA PRO A 76 11.79 -19.84 -15.04
C PRO A 76 12.08 -19.58 -13.56
N TRP A 77 11.84 -20.58 -12.72
CA TRP A 77 12.10 -20.47 -11.29
C TRP A 77 13.60 -20.24 -11.05
N THR A 78 13.92 -19.10 -10.41
CA THR A 78 15.28 -18.78 -9.96
C THR A 78 15.30 -18.77 -8.44
N PRO A 79 16.06 -19.66 -7.78
CA PRO A 79 16.29 -19.54 -6.35
C PRO A 79 17.12 -18.29 -6.06
N LEU A 80 16.74 -17.59 -4.98
CA LEU A 80 17.54 -16.53 -4.35
C LEU A 80 18.75 -17.13 -3.62
#